data_AF-R9II16-F1
#
_entry.id   AF-R9II16-F1
#
_cell.length_a   1.000
_cell.length_b   1.000
_cell.length_c   1.000
_cell.angle_alpha   90.00
_cell.angle_beta   90.00
_cell.angle_gamma   90.00
#
_symmetry.space_group_name_H-M   'P 1'
#
loop_
_entity.id
_entity.type
_entity.pdbx_description
1 polymer ?
#
loop_
_entity_poly.entity_id
_entity_poly.type
_entity_poly.pdbx_seq_one_letter_code
_entity_poly.pdbx_strand_id
1 'polypeptide(L)'
;MYRVLKMENIDPDFCQEFTITGKRGKTRRISAPSRSLKIRQRWVLDHILYQISVAECCEGFLKNHSICTNAKNHIGYNQSLNLDIKDFFPSITQDRVFQVFHEMGYSTDAARGLASLCCHEGKLPQELNEILWE
;
A
#
# COMPACT_ATOMS: atom_id res chain seq x y z
N MET A 1 -8.05 -24.76 3.03
CA MET A 1 -7.16 -24.66 4.23
C MET A 1 -7.06 -23.18 4.58
N TYR A 2 -7.69 -22.74 5.67
CA TYR A 2 -7.61 -21.33 6.08
C TYR A 2 -6.17 -21.03 6.53
N ARG A 3 -5.46 -20.15 5.83
CA ARG A 3 -4.15 -19.67 6.27
C ARG A 3 -4.39 -18.60 7.32
N VAL A 4 -4.08 -18.92 8.58
CA VAL A 4 -4.13 -17.95 9.68
C VAL A 4 -2.87 -17.10 9.65
N LEU A 5 -3.01 -15.77 9.78
CA LEU A 5 -1.88 -14.86 9.91
C LEU A 5 -1.21 -15.06 11.26
N LYS A 6 0.07 -15.43 11.25
CA LYS A 6 0.88 -15.55 12.46
C LYS A 6 1.62 -14.24 12.73
N MET A 7 1.35 -13.67 13.90
CA MET A 7 1.93 -12.42 14.40
C MET A 7 3.21 -12.62 15.23
N GLU A 8 3.65 -13.86 15.44
CA GLU A 8 4.89 -14.18 16.17
C GLU A 8 6.15 -13.81 15.35
N ASN A 9 7.21 -13.38 16.03
CA ASN A 9 8.50 -13.00 15.44
C ASN A 9 8.36 -11.97 14.30
N ILE A 10 7.53 -10.95 14.50
CA ILE A 10 7.51 -9.77 13.65
C ILE A 10 8.53 -8.81 14.23
N ASP A 11 9.55 -8.52 13.45
CA ASP A 11 10.42 -7.39 13.66
C ASP A 11 10.09 -6.38 12.54
N PRO A 12 9.37 -5.29 12.88
CA PRO A 12 8.97 -4.25 11.93
C PRO A 12 10.13 -3.44 11.35
N ASP A 13 11.34 -3.57 11.92
CA ASP A 13 12.52 -2.80 11.54
C ASP A 13 13.33 -3.48 10.41
N PHE A 14 12.88 -4.63 9.91
CA PHE A 14 13.49 -5.26 8.74
C PHE A 14 13.03 -4.65 7.41
N CYS A 15 13.12 -3.33 7.29
CA CYS A 15 13.06 -2.63 6.01
C CYS A 15 14.46 -2.15 5.63
N GLN A 16 14.93 -2.53 4.44
CA GLN A 16 16.17 -1.97 3.89
C GLN A 16 15.86 -0.68 3.16
N GLU A 17 16.63 0.36 3.45
CA GLU A 17 16.41 1.66 2.85
C GLU A 17 17.50 2.02 1.85
N PHE A 18 17.06 2.56 0.73
CA PHE A 18 17.95 3.08 -0.29
C PHE A 18 17.27 4.23 -1.03
N THR A 19 18.08 5.07 -1.65
CA THR A 19 17.56 6.20 -2.43
C THR A 19 17.72 5.89 -3.91
N ILE A 20 16.64 6.08 -4.67
CA ILE A 20 16.68 6.04 -6.13
C ILE A 20 16.58 7.46 -6.70
N THR A 21 17.34 7.73 -7.75
CA THR A 21 17.24 8.99 -8.49
C THR A 21 16.38 8.77 -9.72
N GLY A 22 15.22 9.42 -9.78
CA GLY A 22 14.32 9.33 -10.92
C GLY A 22 14.88 10.02 -12.18
N LYS A 23 14.23 9.78 -13.33
CA LYS A 23 14.64 10.29 -14.65
C LYS A 23 14.80 11.83 -14.75
N ARG A 24 14.26 12.59 -13.80
CA ARG A 24 14.34 14.06 -13.73
C ARG A 24 15.16 14.57 -12.53
N GLY A 25 16.04 13.75 -11.97
CA GLY A 25 16.91 14.11 -10.84
C GLY A 25 16.23 14.12 -9.46
N LYS A 26 14.90 13.91 -9.38
CA LYS A 26 14.20 13.78 -8.10
C LYS A 26 14.60 12.48 -7.41
N THR A 27 15.09 12.58 -6.19
CA THR A 27 15.38 11.43 -5.34
C THR A 27 14.13 10.93 -4.64
N ARG A 28 14.05 9.62 -4.42
CA ARG A 28 12.98 8.98 -3.64
C ARG A 28 13.62 7.98 -2.68
N ARG A 29 13.29 8.09 -1.39
CA ARG A 29 13.62 7.07 -0.39
C ARG A 29 12.70 5.88 -0.61
N ILE A 30 13.29 4.71 -0.81
CA ILE A 30 12.60 3.44 -0.93
C ILE A 30 12.88 2.64 0.34
N SER A 31 11.83 2.12 0.94
CA SER A 31 11.92 1.22 2.10
C SER A 31 11.46 -0.16 1.62
N ALA A 32 12.39 -1.10 1.43
CA ALA A 32 12.10 -2.44 0.96
C ALA A 32 11.91 -3.40 2.15
N PRO A 33 10.70 -3.94 2.37
CA PRO A 33 10.47 -4.87 3.47
C PRO A 33 11.20 -6.18 3.24
N SER A 34 11.64 -6.81 4.32
CA SER A 34 12.18 -8.17 4.28
C SER A 34 11.16 -9.16 3.71
N ARG A 35 11.67 -10.28 3.20
CA ARG A 35 10.82 -11.33 2.62
C ARG A 35 9.73 -11.82 3.58
N SER A 36 10.04 -11.96 4.86
CA SER A 36 9.07 -12.41 5.88
C SER A 36 7.98 -11.36 6.12
N LEU A 37 8.34 -10.07 6.18
CA LEU A 37 7.38 -8.97 6.30
C LEU A 37 6.48 -8.88 5.06
N LYS A 38 7.07 -8.95 3.86
CA LYS A 38 6.36 -8.93 2.57
C LYS A 38 5.31 -10.04 2.47
N ILE A 39 5.61 -11.24 2.97
CA ILE A 39 4.65 -12.37 3.00
C ILE A 39 3.44 -12.05 3.87
N ARG A 40 3.65 -11.45 5.05
CA ARG A 40 2.58 -11.09 5.97
C ARG A 40 1.74 -9.92 5.43
N GLN A 41 2.38 -8.89 4.88
CA GLN A 41 1.69 -7.78 4.21
C GLN A 41 0.87 -8.27 3.02
N ARG A 42 1.40 -9.21 2.23
CA ARG A 42 0.66 -9.87 1.15
C ARG A 42 -0.55 -10.63 1.67
N TRP A 43 -0.43 -11.33 2.79
CA TRP A 43 -1.56 -11.99 3.42
C TRP A 43 -2.67 -10.99 3.78
N VAL A 44 -2.32 -9.85 4.38
CA VAL A 44 -3.27 -8.77 4.72
C VAL A 44 -3.95 -8.23 3.47
N LEU A 45 -3.17 -7.97 2.41
CA LEU A 45 -3.72 -7.51 1.14
C LEU A 45 -4.73 -8.50 0.55
N ASP A 46 -4.40 -9.79 0.51
CA ASP A 46 -5.23 -10.80 -0.14
C ASP A 46 -6.50 -11.16 0.64
N HIS A 47 -6.40 -11.23 1.97
CA HIS A 47 -7.47 -11.74 2.83
C HIS A 47 -8.30 -10.65 3.51
N ILE A 48 -7.79 -9.41 3.57
CA ILE A 48 -8.46 -8.29 4.22
C ILE A 48 -8.75 -7.19 3.20
N LEU A 49 -7.72 -6.56 2.64
CA LEU A 49 -7.88 -5.32 1.89
C LEU A 49 -8.58 -5.50 0.54
N TYR A 50 -8.30 -6.60 -0.17
CA TYR A 50 -8.99 -6.90 -1.44
C TYR A 50 -10.45 -7.35 -1.27
N GLN A 51 -10.94 -7.50 -0.04
CA GLN A 51 -12.35 -7.81 0.23
C GLN A 51 -13.19 -6.53 0.41
N ILE A 52 -12.55 -5.35 0.40
CA ILE A 52 -13.21 -4.06 0.61
C ILE A 52 -13.74 -3.54 -0.73
N SER A 53 -14.99 -3.08 -0.73
CA SER A 53 -15.55 -2.33 -1.86
C SER A 53 -14.92 -0.94 -1.94
N VAL A 54 -14.36 -0.60 -3.10
CA VAL A 54 -13.87 0.73 -3.42
C VAL A 54 -14.83 1.44 -4.37
N ALA A 55 -14.71 2.76 -4.51
CA ALA A 55 -15.51 3.51 -5.47
C ALA A 55 -15.22 3.02 -6.91
N GLU A 56 -16.25 3.03 -7.77
CA GLU A 56 -16.15 2.56 -9.16
C GLU A 56 -15.15 3.37 -10.01
N CYS A 57 -14.88 4.62 -9.62
CA CYS A 57 -13.90 5.47 -10.29
C CYS A 57 -12.44 5.18 -9.90
N CYS A 58 -12.20 4.30 -8.92
CA CYS A 58 -10.85 3.90 -8.54
C CYS A 58 -10.32 2.89 -9.56
N GLU A 59 -9.15 3.20 -10.13
CA GLU A 59 -8.45 2.31 -11.08
C GLU A 59 -7.05 1.93 -10.57
N GLY A 60 -6.53 2.66 -9.58
CA GLY A 60 -5.21 2.44 -9.00
C GLY A 60 -5.20 1.30 -7.98
N PHE A 61 -4.17 0.46 -8.05
CA PHE A 61 -3.88 -0.61 -7.08
C PHE A 61 -4.97 -1.69 -6.93
N LEU A 62 -5.91 -1.78 -7.87
CA LEU A 62 -6.95 -2.80 -7.88
C LEU A 62 -6.57 -4.03 -8.71
N LYS A 63 -7.09 -5.20 -8.32
CA LYS A 63 -6.97 -6.44 -9.11
C LYS A 63 -7.66 -6.29 -10.45
N ASN A 64 -7.00 -6.69 -11.53
CA ASN A 64 -7.50 -6.62 -12.91
C ASN A 64 -7.68 -5.20 -13.49
N HIS A 65 -7.18 -4.17 -12.81
CA HIS A 65 -7.09 -2.81 -13.35
C HIS A 65 -5.66 -2.49 -13.79
N SER A 66 -5.50 -1.52 -14.68
CA SER A 66 -4.22 -1.13 -15.25
C SER A 66 -4.21 0.34 -15.65
N ILE A 67 -3.03 0.85 -16.01
CA ILE A 67 -2.91 2.17 -16.64
C ILE A 67 -3.80 2.31 -17.88
N CYS A 68 -4.06 1.20 -18.60
CA CYS A 68 -4.92 1.16 -19.77
C CYS A 68 -6.41 1.26 -19.42
N THR A 69 -6.87 0.61 -18.34
CA THR A 69 -8.27 0.72 -17.90
C THR A 69 -8.56 2.13 -17.41
N ASN A 70 -7.64 2.72 -16.64
CA ASN A 70 -7.74 4.12 -16.23
C ASN A 70 -7.81 5.07 -17.44
N ALA A 71 -6.93 4.92 -18.43
CA ALA A 71 -6.90 5.78 -19.61
C ALA A 71 -8.19 5.69 -20.45
N LYS A 72 -8.84 4.51 -20.51
CA LYS A 72 -10.10 4.33 -21.25
C LYS A 72 -11.22 5.22 -20.73
N ASN A 73 -11.28 5.45 -19.42
CA ASN A 73 -12.30 6.30 -18.79
C ASN A 73 -12.18 7.78 -19.22
N HIS A 74 -11.06 8.17 -19.84
CA HIS A 74 -10.80 9.53 -20.29
C HIS A 74 -10.93 9.72 -21.81
N ILE A 75 -11.26 8.67 -22.58
CA ILE A 75 -11.41 8.77 -24.04
C ILE A 75 -12.64 9.62 -24.38
N GLY A 76 -12.50 10.54 -25.35
CA GLY A 76 -13.60 11.37 -25.85
C GLY A 76 -13.81 12.69 -25.11
N TYR A 77 -13.06 12.95 -24.03
CA TYR A 77 -13.06 14.23 -23.34
C TYR A 77 -12.02 15.18 -23.93
N ASN A 78 -12.44 16.40 -24.26
CA ASN A 78 -11.57 17.41 -24.88
C ASN A 78 -10.68 18.16 -23.88
N GLN A 79 -10.93 17.98 -22.58
CA GLN A 79 -10.21 18.65 -21.50
C GLN A 79 -10.02 17.66 -20.35
N SER A 80 -8.85 17.67 -19.72
CA SER A 80 -8.54 16.85 -18.56
C SER A 80 -7.92 17.69 -17.44
N LEU A 81 -8.29 17.38 -16.20
CA LEU A 81 -7.67 17.94 -15.01
C LEU A 81 -6.70 16.91 -14.44
N ASN A 82 -5.45 17.31 -14.25
CA ASN A 82 -4.44 16.48 -13.63
C ASN A 82 -4.14 17.01 -12.22
N LEU A 83 -4.40 16.18 -11.21
CA LEU A 83 -4.13 16.45 -9.80
C LEU A 83 -3.19 15.36 -9.27
N ASP A 84 -2.17 15.76 -8.52
CA ASP A 84 -1.20 14.85 -7.91
C ASP A 84 -0.98 15.23 -6.44
N ILE A 85 -0.87 14.21 -5.58
CA ILE A 85 -0.59 14.40 -4.16
C ILE A 85 0.91 14.28 -3.95
N LYS A 86 1.52 15.38 -3.46
CA LYS A 86 2.92 15.38 -3.07
C LYS A 86 3.16 14.37 -1.95
N ASP A 87 4.18 13.54 -2.11
CA ASP A 87 4.66 12.60 -1.10
C ASP A 87 3.53 11.67 -0.57
N PHE A 88 2.70 11.13 -1.48
CA PHE A 88 1.50 10.34 -1.16
C PHE A 88 1.69 9.29 -0.07
N PHE A 89 2.62 8.34 -0.23
CA PHE A 89 2.85 7.26 0.76
C PHE A 89 3.27 7.78 2.14
N PRO A 90 4.36 8.56 2.27
CA PRO A 90 4.79 9.06 3.58
C PRO A 90 3.80 10.07 4.19
N SER A 91 2.85 10.62 3.43
CA SER A 91 1.75 11.44 3.96
C SER A 91 0.66 10.63 4.70
N ILE A 92 0.65 9.31 4.54
CA ILE A 92 -0.29 8.41 5.20
C ILE A 92 0.36 7.90 6.49
N THR A 93 -0.15 8.39 7.63
CA THR A 93 0.34 8.02 8.96
C THR A 93 -0.18 6.65 9.39
N GLN A 94 0.54 5.99 10.30
CA GLN A 94 0.12 4.74 10.91
C GLN A 94 -1.23 4.86 11.63
N ASP A 95 -1.54 6.02 12.20
CA ASP A 95 -2.86 6.28 12.80
C ASP A 95 -3.98 6.24 11.77
N ARG A 96 -3.77 6.76 10.55
CA ARG A 96 -4.75 6.66 9.47
C ARG A 96 -4.94 5.21 9.04
N VAL A 97 -3.86 4.43 8.96
CA VAL A 97 -3.93 2.99 8.64
C VAL A 97 -4.66 2.23 9.75
N PHE A 98 -4.41 2.56 11.03
CA PHE A 98 -5.13 2.01 12.17
C PHE A 98 -6.64 2.28 12.07
N GLN A 99 -7.04 3.51 11.75
CA GLN A 99 -8.46 3.86 11.63
C GLN A 99 -9.14 3.04 10.53
N VAL A 100 -8.49 2.81 9.40
CA VAL A 100 -9.05 1.95 8.33
C VAL A 100 -9.37 0.55 8.87
N PHE A 101 -8.43 -0.12 9.55
CA PHE A 101 -8.70 -1.43 10.11
C PHE A 101 -9.73 -1.40 11.25
N HIS A 102 -9.73 -0.35 12.06
CA HIS A 102 -10.69 -0.20 13.15
C HIS A 102 -12.13 0.00 12.62
N GLU A 103 -12.30 0.82 11.58
CA GLU A 103 -13.59 1.04 10.89
C GLU A 103 -14.10 -0.21 10.18
N MET A 104 -13.20 -1.12 9.76
CA MET A 104 -13.56 -2.45 9.27
C MET A 104 -14.09 -3.40 10.36
N GLY A 105 -14.05 -2.99 11.63
CA GLY A 105 -14.57 -3.77 12.77
C GLY A 105 -13.53 -4.64 13.47
N TYR A 106 -12.23 -4.48 13.18
CA TYR A 106 -11.19 -5.15 13.97
C TYR A 106 -11.08 -4.53 15.36
N SER A 107 -10.79 -5.36 16.37
CA SER A 107 -10.50 -4.86 17.72
C SER A 107 -9.30 -3.91 17.70
N THR A 108 -9.23 -3.00 18.68
CA THR A 108 -8.15 -2.02 18.79
C THR A 108 -6.76 -2.66 18.69
N ASP A 109 -6.54 -3.79 19.36
CA ASP A 109 -5.25 -4.48 19.34
C ASP A 109 -4.94 -5.12 17.98
N ALA A 110 -5.96 -5.70 17.33
CA ALA A 110 -5.80 -6.26 15.99
C ALA A 110 -5.53 -5.16 14.94
N ALA A 111 -6.29 -4.06 14.99
CA ALA A 111 -6.11 -2.91 14.10
C ALA A 111 -4.71 -2.28 14.28
N ARG A 112 -4.22 -2.15 15.53
CA ARG A 112 -2.85 -1.67 15.79
C ARG A 112 -1.79 -2.62 15.23
N GLY A 113 -1.98 -3.93 15.42
CA GLY A 113 -1.06 -4.94 14.88
C GLY A 113 -0.99 -4.91 13.36
N LEU A 114 -2.15 -4.83 12.70
CA LEU A 114 -2.24 -4.72 11.24
C LEU A 114 -1.62 -3.40 10.73
N ALA A 115 -1.90 -2.28 11.39
CA ALA A 115 -1.30 -0.99 11.03
C ALA A 115 0.22 -0.99 11.20
N SER A 116 0.73 -1.58 12.29
CA SER A 116 2.17 -1.72 12.53
C SER A 116 2.85 -2.63 11.50
N LEU A 117 2.14 -3.61 10.94
CA LEU A 117 2.67 -4.47 9.89
C LEU A 117 2.75 -3.76 8.53
N CYS A 118 1.83 -2.83 8.28
CA CYS A 118 1.77 -2.06 7.05
C CYS A 118 2.67 -0.81 7.05
N CYS A 119 3.10 -0.33 8.22
CA CYS A 119 3.84 0.92 8.35
C CYS A 119 5.30 0.70 8.79
N HIS A 120 6.15 1.64 8.43
CA HIS A 120 7.55 1.73 8.87
C HIS A 120 7.81 3.17 9.31
N GLU A 121 8.48 3.38 10.46
CA GLU A 121 8.66 4.71 11.07
C GLU A 121 7.34 5.52 11.22
N GLY A 122 6.23 4.87 11.56
CA GLY A 122 4.94 5.55 11.77
C GLY A 122 4.22 6.05 10.50
N LYS A 123 4.68 5.66 9.32
CA LYS A 123 4.08 6.04 8.02
C LYS A 123 4.05 4.87 7.06
N LEU A 124 3.20 4.95 6.03
CA LEU A 124 3.16 3.97 4.96
C LEU A 124 4.48 4.05 4.15
N PRO A 125 5.26 2.96 4.05
CA PRO A 125 6.53 2.99 3.34
C PRO A 125 6.32 3.19 1.83
N GLN A 126 7.25 3.88 1.20
CA GLN A 126 7.30 3.94 -0.25
C GLN A 126 8.13 2.77 -0.77
N GLU A 127 7.48 1.82 -1.43
CA GLU A 127 8.12 0.66 -2.03
C GLU A 127 8.28 0.85 -3.55
N LEU A 128 9.22 0.11 -4.14
CA LEU A 128 9.34 0.02 -5.59
C LEU A 128 8.18 -0.84 -6.12
N ASN A 129 7.08 -0.19 -6.51
CA ASN A 129 6.02 -0.84 -7.27
C ASN A 129 6.44 -0.96 -8.74
N GLU A 130 7.43 -1.80 -9.02
CA GLU A 130 7.79 -2.23 -10.36
C GLU A 130 8.59 -3.56 -10.22
N ILE A 131 8.01 -4.66 -10.72
CA ILE A 131 8.73 -5.89 -11.11
C ILE A 131 9.16 -6.85 -9.98
N LEU A 132 8.37 -7.10 -8.92
CA LEU A 132 8.59 -8.27 -8.04
C LEU A 132 7.28 -8.90 -7.51
N TRP A 133 6.21 -8.82 -8.29
CA TRP A 133 4.93 -9.47 -7.99
C TRP A 133 4.48 -10.45 -9.07
N GLU A 134 5.39 -10.81 -9.98
CA GLU A 134 5.37 -12.05 -10.76
C GLU A 134 6.46 -12.98 -10.23
#